data_AF-A0A511W2D4-F1
#
_entry.id   AF-A0A511W2D4-F1
#
_cell.length_a   1.000
_cell.length_b   1.000
_cell.length_c   1.000
_cell.angle_alpha   90.00
_cell.angle_beta   90.00
_cell.angle_gamma   90.00
#
_symmetry.space_group_name_H-M   'P 1'
#
loop_
_entity.id
_entity.type
_entity.pdbx_description
1 polymer ?
#
loop_
_entity_poly.entity_id
_entity_poly.type
_entity_poly.pdbx_seq_one_letter_code
_entity_poly.pdbx_strand_id
1 'polypeptide(L)'
;MFLIINSFIYRTVVMLISHPNWLMNLAIILIYFIVIIPLTLYGTEKVLKYALSKGKALTLLLMATPVLIISLYFYNEYREKSLDQVISYDEDDIHALVFHEGHGEKWRTDEREHVEEFNEFLSQYQVKRMRHRDWDSDVSNENGFRITIYSDSRPILASVYEERMLDVGTGPYKVVNGPIDIEWVENFIEEHR
;
A
#
# COMPACT_ATOMS: atom_id res chain seq x y z
N MET A 1 -3.08 -16.49 24.96
CA MET A 1 -3.96 -16.44 23.77
C MET A 1 -5.29 -15.74 24.07
N PHE A 2 -6.01 -16.10 25.14
CA PHE A 2 -7.30 -15.49 25.51
C PHE A 2 -7.22 -13.97 25.77
N LEU A 3 -6.13 -13.47 26.38
CA LEU A 3 -5.92 -12.03 26.63
C LEU A 3 -5.66 -11.21 25.35
N ILE A 4 -5.06 -11.81 24.32
CA ILE A 4 -4.77 -11.12 23.04
C ILE A 4 -6.06 -10.97 22.22
N ILE A 5 -6.90 -12.01 22.21
CA ILE A 5 -8.22 -11.96 21.57
C ILE A 5 -9.11 -10.92 22.26
N ASN A 6 -9.08 -10.85 23.59
CA ASN A 6 -9.87 -9.89 24.35
C ASN A 6 -9.41 -8.43 24.11
N SER A 7 -8.09 -8.21 24.04
CA SER A 7 -7.51 -6.90 23.68
C SER A 7 -7.92 -6.45 22.26
N PHE A 8 -7.91 -7.38 21.29
CA PHE A 8 -8.29 -7.08 19.90
C PHE A 8 -9.78 -6.77 19.77
N ILE A 9 -10.64 -7.56 20.42
CA ILE A 9 -12.09 -7.31 20.44
C ILE A 9 -12.38 -5.98 21.14
N TYR A 10 -11.76 -5.72 22.28
CA TYR A 10 -11.95 -4.48 23.03
C TYR A 10 -11.55 -3.25 22.20
N ARG A 11 -10.38 -3.29 21.54
CA ARG A 11 -9.92 -2.20 20.68
C ARG A 11 -10.82 -1.98 19.47
N THR A 12 -11.30 -3.06 18.86
CA THR A 12 -12.24 -3.00 17.72
C THR A 12 -13.58 -2.40 18.14
N VAL A 13 -14.10 -2.80 19.30
CA VAL A 13 -15.35 -2.27 19.86
C VAL A 13 -15.22 -0.78 20.22
N VAL A 14 -14.12 -0.38 20.87
CA VAL A 14 -13.86 1.03 21.21
C VAL A 14 -13.73 1.91 19.95
N MET A 15 -13.01 1.43 18.93
CA MET A 15 -12.84 2.15 17.66
C MET A 15 -14.15 2.27 16.87
N LEU A 16 -15.02 1.25 16.93
CA LEU A 16 -16.38 1.31 16.37
C LEU A 16 -17.26 2.33 17.10
N ILE A 17 -17.25 2.35 18.44
CA ILE A 17 -18.11 3.25 19.23
C ILE A 17 -17.75 4.73 19.01
N SER A 18 -16.49 5.04 18.71
CA SER A 18 -16.04 6.42 18.44
C SER A 18 -16.44 7.00 17.08
N HIS A 19 -17.07 6.21 16.17
CA HIS A 19 -17.48 6.70 14.84
C HIS A 19 -18.91 7.28 14.85
N PRO A 20 -19.21 8.33 14.06
CA PRO A 20 -20.50 9.03 14.07
C PRO A 20 -21.72 8.17 13.67
N ASN A 21 -21.50 7.07 12.95
CA ASN A 21 -22.55 6.24 12.36
C ASN A 21 -22.87 5.01 13.21
N TRP A 22 -23.46 5.25 14.38
CA TRP A 22 -23.76 4.22 15.39
C TRP A 22 -24.59 3.02 14.86
N LEU A 23 -25.53 3.24 13.93
CA LEU A 23 -26.34 2.17 13.30
C LEU A 23 -25.50 1.23 12.45
N MET A 24 -24.55 1.75 11.68
CA MET A 24 -23.65 0.96 10.84
C MET A 24 -22.74 0.09 11.73
N ASN A 25 -22.25 0.67 12.83
CA ASN A 25 -21.44 -0.05 13.82
C ASN A 25 -22.23 -1.19 14.48
N LEU A 26 -23.49 -0.95 14.86
CA LEU A 26 -24.36 -1.97 15.42
C LEU A 26 -24.63 -3.11 14.42
N ALA A 27 -24.85 -2.79 13.14
CA ALA A 27 -25.01 -3.79 12.08
C ALA A 27 -23.75 -4.65 11.90
N ILE A 28 -22.56 -4.06 11.91
CA ILE A 28 -21.28 -4.78 11.83
C ILE A 28 -21.11 -5.74 13.01
N ILE A 29 -21.43 -5.29 14.23
CA ILE A 29 -21.38 -6.14 15.43
C ILE A 29 -22.34 -7.31 15.28
N LEU A 30 -23.58 -7.08 14.86
CA LEU A 30 -24.56 -8.15 14.65
C LEU A 30 -24.10 -9.16 13.59
N ILE A 31 -23.56 -8.70 12.46
CA ILE A 31 -23.00 -9.58 11.41
C ILE A 31 -21.86 -10.43 11.98
N TYR A 32 -20.99 -9.85 12.82
CA TYR A 32 -19.91 -10.60 13.45
C TYR A 32 -20.44 -11.76 14.31
N PHE A 33 -21.44 -11.50 15.17
CA PHE A 33 -22.01 -12.53 16.04
C PHE A 33 -22.88 -13.56 15.31
N ILE A 34 -23.64 -13.14 14.30
CA ILE A 34 -24.60 -14.02 13.60
C ILE A 34 -23.92 -14.81 12.48
N VAL A 35 -22.92 -14.24 11.82
CA VAL A 35 -22.28 -14.85 10.65
C VAL A 35 -20.89 -15.35 11.00
N ILE A 36 -20.00 -14.48 11.50
CA ILE A 36 -18.58 -14.84 11.65
C ILE A 36 -18.36 -15.88 12.75
N ILE A 37 -18.99 -15.74 13.92
CA ILE A 37 -18.83 -16.73 15.01
C ILE A 37 -19.34 -18.12 14.59
N PRO A 38 -20.57 -18.29 14.06
CA PRO A 38 -21.04 -19.61 13.63
C PRO A 38 -20.19 -20.20 12.48
N LEU A 39 -19.76 -19.36 11.53
CA LEU A 39 -18.92 -19.82 10.41
C LEU A 39 -17.55 -20.30 10.90
N THR A 40 -16.94 -19.59 11.86
CA THR A 40 -15.65 -19.99 12.46
C THR A 40 -15.77 -21.26 13.31
N LEU A 41 -16.86 -21.41 14.08
CA LEU A 41 -17.15 -22.65 14.81
C LEU A 41 -17.34 -23.84 13.87
N TYR A 42 -18.16 -23.68 12.82
CA TYR A 42 -18.38 -24.70 11.80
C TYR A 42 -17.09 -25.09 11.07
N GLY A 43 -16.29 -24.08 10.68
CA GLY A 43 -14.97 -24.29 10.08
C GLY A 43 -14.04 -25.07 11.00
N THR A 44 -13.99 -24.70 12.28
CA THR A 44 -13.18 -25.40 13.29
C THR A 44 -13.61 -26.86 13.42
N GLU A 45 -14.92 -27.14 13.52
CA GLU A 45 -15.44 -28.50 13.62
C GLU A 45 -15.09 -29.35 12.39
N LYS A 46 -15.21 -28.78 11.19
CA LYS A 46 -14.83 -29.48 9.94
C LYS A 46 -13.34 -29.76 9.87
N VAL A 47 -12.50 -28.79 10.23
CA VAL A 47 -11.04 -28.95 10.29
C VAL A 47 -10.66 -30.03 11.31
N LEU A 48 -11.33 -30.09 12.47
CA LEU A 48 -11.12 -31.09 13.51
C LEU A 48 -11.53 -32.50 13.05
N LYS A 49 -12.73 -32.64 12.47
CA LYS A 49 -13.21 -33.90 11.87
C LYS A 49 -12.29 -34.37 10.74
N TYR A 50 -11.74 -33.43 9.98
CA TYR A 50 -10.78 -33.74 8.92
C TYR A 50 -9.43 -34.17 9.49
N ALA A 51 -8.95 -33.53 10.56
CA ALA A 51 -7.72 -33.91 11.26
C ALA A 51 -7.77 -35.33 11.83
N LEU A 52 -8.92 -35.69 12.39
CA LEU A 52 -9.18 -37.01 12.93
C LEU A 52 -9.29 -38.09 11.84
N SER A 53 -9.71 -37.74 10.62
CA SER A 53 -9.94 -38.72 9.54
C SER A 53 -8.78 -38.87 8.55
N LYS A 54 -8.06 -37.80 8.20
CA LYS A 54 -7.03 -37.80 7.15
C LYS A 54 -5.59 -37.59 7.65
N GLY A 55 -5.40 -37.47 8.95
CA GLY A 55 -4.09 -37.40 9.59
C GLY A 55 -3.60 -35.97 9.89
N LYS A 56 -2.78 -35.85 10.93
CA LYS A 56 -2.34 -34.57 11.53
C LYS A 56 -1.58 -33.65 10.54
N ALA A 57 -0.87 -34.22 9.57
CA ALA A 57 -0.04 -33.47 8.62
C ALA A 57 -0.86 -32.58 7.68
N LEU A 58 -1.98 -33.07 7.16
CA LEU A 58 -2.82 -32.32 6.22
C LEU A 58 -3.57 -31.16 6.89
N THR A 59 -3.99 -31.36 8.14
CA THR A 59 -4.58 -30.29 8.97
C THR A 59 -3.56 -29.22 9.32
N LEU A 60 -2.33 -29.62 9.67
CA LEU A 60 -1.24 -28.67 9.92
C LEU A 60 -0.99 -27.80 8.69
N LEU A 61 -0.96 -28.41 7.50
CA LEU A 61 -0.79 -27.69 6.24
C LEU A 61 -1.92 -26.69 6.00
N LEU A 62 -3.19 -27.09 6.17
CA LEU A 62 -4.35 -26.19 6.02
C LEU A 62 -4.32 -24.99 6.98
N MET A 63 -3.82 -25.17 8.21
CA MET A 63 -3.67 -24.06 9.16
C MET A 63 -2.44 -23.19 8.85
N ALA A 64 -1.34 -23.79 8.42
CA ALA A 64 -0.10 -23.08 8.13
C ALA A 64 -0.20 -22.21 6.87
N THR A 65 -0.90 -22.67 5.83
CA THR A 65 -1.05 -21.96 4.56
C THR A 65 -1.56 -20.51 4.70
N PRO A 66 -2.70 -20.22 5.36
CA PRO A 66 -3.17 -18.84 5.50
C PRO A 66 -2.21 -17.98 6.33
N VAL A 67 -1.58 -18.55 7.37
CA VAL A 67 -0.57 -17.83 8.17
C VAL A 67 0.64 -17.47 7.31
N LEU A 68 1.12 -18.40 6.47
CA LEU A 68 2.21 -18.15 5.52
C LEU A 68 1.82 -17.10 4.49
N ILE A 69 0.63 -17.18 3.88
CA ILE A 69 0.16 -16.19 2.90
C ILE A 69 0.12 -14.79 3.51
N ILE A 70 -0.48 -14.66 4.71
CA ILE A 70 -0.54 -13.38 5.42
C ILE A 70 0.86 -12.88 5.77
N SER A 71 1.75 -13.77 6.24
CA SER A 71 3.12 -13.40 6.58
C SER A 71 3.91 -12.93 5.37
N LEU A 72 3.77 -13.61 4.23
CA LEU A 72 4.38 -13.22 2.96
C LEU A 72 3.81 -11.91 2.45
N TYR A 73 2.50 -11.68 2.60
CA TYR A 73 1.87 -10.41 2.26
C TYR A 73 2.48 -9.26 3.09
N PHE A 74 2.52 -9.39 4.41
CA PHE A 74 3.12 -8.37 5.29
C PHE A 74 4.61 -8.18 5.03
N TYR A 75 5.35 -9.26 4.79
CA TYR A 75 6.76 -9.18 4.42
C TYR A 75 6.94 -8.41 3.11
N ASN A 76 6.18 -8.74 2.07
CA ASN A 76 6.23 -8.04 0.80
C ASN A 76 5.77 -6.58 0.91
N GLU A 77 4.86 -6.27 1.83
CA GLU A 77 4.34 -4.92 2.01
C GLU A 77 5.34 -3.97 2.69
N TYR A 78 6.09 -4.47 3.67
CA TYR A 78 6.99 -3.66 4.51
C TYR A 78 8.48 -3.85 4.21
N ARG A 79 8.83 -4.70 3.24
CA ARG A 79 10.20 -4.78 2.74
C ARG A 79 10.58 -3.50 1.98
N GLU A 80 11.88 -3.29 1.88
CA GLU A 80 12.44 -2.28 0.99
C GLU A 80 12.19 -2.71 -0.47
N LYS A 81 11.78 -1.73 -1.27
CA LYS A 81 11.48 -1.85 -2.70
C LYS A 81 12.10 -0.67 -3.41
N SER A 82 12.41 -0.84 -4.68
CA SER A 82 12.80 0.31 -5.49
C SER A 82 11.59 1.22 -5.76
N LEU A 83 11.84 2.51 -6.00
CA LEU A 83 10.79 3.52 -6.14
C LEU A 83 9.93 3.31 -7.38
N ASP A 84 10.52 2.83 -8.48
CA ASP A 84 9.81 2.35 -9.68
C ASP A 84 8.83 1.21 -9.37
N GLN A 85 9.19 0.29 -8.46
CA GLN A 85 8.28 -0.79 -8.06
C GLN A 85 7.09 -0.30 -7.22
N VAL A 86 7.23 0.85 -6.56
CA VAL A 86 6.12 1.48 -5.84
C VAL A 86 5.25 2.28 -6.80
N ILE A 87 5.88 3.04 -7.69
CA ILE A 87 5.23 3.76 -8.80
C ILE A 87 5.12 2.80 -9.99
N SER A 88 4.60 1.59 -9.75
CA SER A 88 4.59 0.53 -10.76
C SER A 88 3.49 0.75 -11.77
N TYR A 89 3.90 0.92 -13.02
CA TYR A 89 3.06 0.90 -14.21
C TYR A 89 3.64 -0.08 -15.23
N ASP A 90 2.82 -0.51 -16.18
CA ASP A 90 3.30 -1.24 -17.35
C ASP A 90 3.77 -0.21 -18.38
N GLU A 91 5.05 -0.25 -18.75
CA GLU A 91 5.67 0.68 -19.72
C GLU A 91 5.00 0.61 -21.09
N ASP A 92 4.44 -0.54 -21.45
CA ASP A 92 3.75 -0.74 -22.72
C ASP A 92 2.35 -0.10 -22.75
N ASP A 93 1.77 0.21 -21.58
CA ASP A 93 0.39 0.70 -21.41
C ASP A 93 0.31 2.18 -20.98
N ILE A 94 1.40 2.94 -21.10
CA ILE A 94 1.43 4.36 -20.71
C ILE A 94 0.89 5.24 -21.82
N HIS A 95 -0.04 6.12 -21.45
CA HIS A 95 -0.57 7.16 -22.31
C HIS A 95 0.13 8.50 -22.13
N ALA A 96 0.52 8.84 -20.90
CA ALA A 96 1.24 10.08 -20.61
C ALA A 96 1.87 10.07 -19.21
N LEU A 97 3.06 10.66 -19.12
CA LEU A 97 3.69 11.11 -17.88
C LEU A 97 3.49 12.63 -17.76
N VAL A 98 2.96 13.08 -16.63
CA VAL A 98 2.63 14.48 -16.38
C VAL A 98 3.26 14.95 -15.08
N PHE A 99 4.05 16.01 -15.14
CA PHE A 99 4.60 16.71 -13.99
C PHE A 99 3.76 17.93 -13.65
N HIS A 100 3.49 18.16 -12.37
CA HIS A 100 2.63 19.26 -11.91
C HIS A 100 3.43 20.27 -11.10
N GLU A 101 3.05 21.54 -11.23
CA GLU A 101 3.52 22.66 -10.41
C GLU A 101 2.32 23.39 -9.81
N GLY A 102 2.22 23.38 -8.48
CA GLY A 102 1.06 23.91 -7.76
C GLY A 102 -0.23 23.17 -8.11
N HIS A 103 -1.13 23.84 -8.84
CA HIS A 103 -2.41 23.30 -9.32
C HIS A 103 -2.45 23.05 -10.84
N GLY A 104 -1.35 23.29 -11.54
CA GLY A 104 -1.27 23.17 -13.00
C GLY A 104 -0.29 22.09 -13.47
N GLU A 105 -0.40 21.74 -14.74
CA GLU A 105 0.58 20.94 -15.47
C GLU A 105 1.82 21.81 -15.77
N LYS A 106 2.99 21.34 -15.35
CA LYS A 106 4.30 21.96 -15.65
C LYS A 106 4.82 21.46 -17.00
N TRP A 107 4.76 20.14 -17.19
CA TRP A 107 5.25 19.46 -18.40
C TRP A 107 4.57 18.10 -18.53
N ARG A 108 4.45 17.63 -19.77
CA ARG A 108 3.80 16.37 -20.13
C ARG A 108 4.52 15.75 -21.32
N THR A 109 4.64 14.43 -21.30
CA THR A 109 5.13 13.65 -22.43
C THR A 109 4.35 12.35 -22.57
N ASP A 110 4.23 11.87 -23.80
CA ASP A 110 3.78 10.53 -24.20
C ASP A 110 4.89 9.75 -24.92
N GLU A 111 6.11 10.29 -24.93
CA GLU A 111 7.27 9.65 -25.56
C GLU A 111 7.84 8.57 -24.65
N ARG A 112 7.97 7.36 -25.18
CA ARG A 112 8.43 6.19 -24.44
C ARG A 112 9.83 6.38 -23.86
N GLU A 113 10.75 6.97 -24.63
CA GLU A 113 12.14 7.16 -24.21
C GLU A 113 12.23 8.02 -22.92
N HIS A 114 11.44 9.08 -22.82
CA HIS A 114 11.39 9.92 -21.62
C HIS A 114 10.84 9.16 -20.41
N VAL A 115 9.85 8.28 -20.63
CA VAL A 115 9.29 7.49 -19.53
C VAL A 115 10.28 6.43 -19.04
N GLU A 116 10.98 5.75 -19.97
CA GLU A 116 12.01 4.79 -19.62
C GLU A 116 13.16 5.44 -18.84
N GLU A 117 13.64 6.62 -19.28
CA GLU A 117 14.67 7.38 -18.56
C GLU A 117 14.21 7.78 -17.15
N PHE A 118 12.99 8.30 -17.03
CA PHE A 118 12.42 8.66 -15.74
C PHE A 118 12.26 7.43 -14.84
N ASN A 119 11.85 6.29 -15.40
CA ASN A 119 11.74 5.04 -14.65
C ASN A 119 13.11 4.55 -14.16
N GLU A 120 14.13 4.63 -15.01
CA GLU A 120 15.51 4.30 -14.65
C GLU A 120 16.01 5.17 -13.49
N PHE A 121 15.75 6.48 -13.54
CA PHE A 121 16.03 7.39 -12.42
C PHE A 121 15.34 6.94 -11.12
N LEU A 122 14.03 6.64 -11.17
CA LEU A 122 13.31 6.17 -9.97
C LEU A 122 13.90 4.86 -9.44
N SER A 123 14.31 3.94 -10.31
CA SER A 123 14.84 2.62 -9.91
C SER A 123 16.09 2.69 -9.03
N GLN A 124 16.81 3.81 -9.05
CA GLN A 124 18.00 4.05 -8.23
C GLN A 124 17.66 4.22 -6.75
N TYR A 125 16.42 4.62 -6.42
CA TYR A 125 15.99 4.89 -5.06
C TYR A 125 15.28 3.70 -4.44
N GLN A 126 15.59 3.43 -3.18
CA GLN A 126 14.95 2.41 -2.37
C GLN A 126 14.03 3.09 -1.37
N VAL A 127 12.82 2.60 -1.27
CA VAL A 127 11.79 3.11 -0.38
C VAL A 127 11.22 2.01 0.52
N LYS A 128 10.69 2.43 1.66
CA LYS A 128 10.05 1.57 2.65
C LYS A 128 8.74 2.15 3.11
N ARG A 129 7.68 1.32 3.11
CA ARG A 129 6.35 1.76 3.50
C ARG A 129 6.31 2.26 4.94
N MET A 130 5.75 3.45 5.13
CA MET A 130 5.57 4.08 6.44
C MET A 130 4.18 3.77 6.99
N ARG A 131 4.01 3.84 8.31
CA ARG A 131 2.66 3.87 8.88
C ARG A 131 2.08 5.25 8.63
N HIS A 132 0.78 5.32 8.34
CA HIS A 132 0.11 6.59 8.07
C HIS A 132 0.24 7.61 9.22
N ARG A 133 0.32 7.14 10.47
CA ARG A 133 0.53 7.99 11.66
C ARG A 133 1.95 8.57 11.76
N ASP A 134 2.90 7.98 11.04
CA ASP A 134 4.30 8.41 11.02
C ASP A 134 4.53 9.41 9.86
N TRP A 135 3.50 9.69 9.05
CA TRP A 135 3.51 10.69 7.99
C TRP A 135 3.09 12.05 8.55
N ASP A 136 3.93 13.07 8.35
CA ASP A 136 3.57 14.47 8.58
C ASP A 136 2.97 15.07 7.29
N SER A 137 1.73 15.55 7.36
CA SER A 137 1.09 16.19 6.22
C SER A 137 1.67 17.57 5.89
N ASP A 138 2.40 18.19 6.82
CA ASP A 138 3.13 19.42 6.53
C ASP A 138 4.40 19.09 5.73
N VAL A 139 4.34 19.43 4.45
CA VAL A 139 5.42 19.30 3.45
C VAL A 139 5.83 20.67 2.91
N SER A 140 5.43 21.76 3.57
CA SER A 140 5.62 23.12 3.06
C SER A 140 7.08 23.56 2.95
N ASN A 141 7.98 22.92 3.72
CA ASN A 141 9.41 23.19 3.72
C ASN A 141 10.22 22.13 2.94
N GLU A 142 9.57 21.24 2.19
CA GLU A 142 10.24 20.19 1.43
C GLU A 142 10.23 20.49 -0.06
N ASN A 143 11.38 20.26 -0.69
CA ASN A 143 11.49 20.25 -2.14
C ASN A 143 10.98 18.92 -2.67
N GLY A 144 10.22 18.98 -3.75
CA GLY A 144 9.62 17.80 -4.34
C GLY A 144 8.86 18.13 -5.60
N PHE A 145 8.38 17.08 -6.27
CA PHE A 145 7.60 17.17 -7.49
C PHE A 145 6.37 16.27 -7.38
N ARG A 146 5.36 16.57 -8.20
CA ARG A 146 4.14 15.78 -8.28
C ARG A 146 4.02 15.21 -9.68
N ILE A 147 3.70 13.93 -9.77
CA ILE A 147 3.49 13.25 -11.04
C ILE A 147 2.10 12.64 -11.12
N THR A 148 1.59 12.60 -12.35
CA THR A 148 0.52 11.71 -12.76
C THR A 148 1.02 10.84 -13.92
N ILE A 149 0.92 9.53 -13.78
CA ILE A 149 1.13 8.59 -14.89
C ILE A 149 -0.22 8.06 -15.32
N TYR A 150 -0.63 8.38 -16.53
CA TYR A 150 -1.86 7.87 -17.14
C TYR A 150 -1.55 6.54 -17.84
N SER A 151 -2.24 5.48 -17.43
CA SER A 151 -2.17 4.15 -18.05
C SER A 151 -3.57 3.55 -18.20
N ASP A 152 -3.70 2.48 -19.00
CA ASP A 152 -4.97 1.78 -19.21
C ASP A 152 -5.56 1.15 -17.94
N SER A 153 -4.71 0.73 -17.02
CA SER A 153 -5.15 0.05 -15.80
C SER A 153 -5.67 1.03 -14.75
N ARG A 154 -4.84 2.01 -14.37
CA ARG A 154 -5.17 3.04 -13.37
C ARG A 154 -4.15 4.19 -13.44
N PRO A 155 -4.61 5.45 -13.34
CA PRO A 155 -3.69 6.56 -13.17
C PRO A 155 -2.99 6.51 -11.81
N ILE A 156 -1.68 6.70 -11.81
CA ILE A 156 -0.87 6.79 -10.58
C ILE A 156 -0.67 8.26 -10.28
N LEU A 157 -1.01 8.69 -9.06
CA LEU A 157 -0.73 10.04 -8.55
C LEU A 157 0.25 9.93 -7.39
N ALA A 158 1.42 10.52 -7.54
CA ALA A 158 2.45 10.52 -6.50
C ALA A 158 2.97 11.94 -6.25
N SER A 159 3.19 12.25 -4.98
CA SER A 159 4.01 13.39 -4.55
C SER A 159 5.32 12.84 -4.02
N VAL A 160 6.44 13.24 -4.62
CA VAL A 160 7.77 12.73 -4.32
C VAL A 160 8.62 13.88 -3.80
N TYR A 161 9.26 13.67 -2.65
CA TYR A 161 10.14 14.61 -1.97
C TYR A 161 11.50 13.96 -1.74
N GLU A 162 12.50 14.75 -1.35
CA GLU A 162 13.87 14.26 -1.12
C GLU A 162 13.91 13.00 -0.23
N GLU A 163 13.24 13.00 0.93
CA GLU A 163 13.35 11.90 1.89
C GLU A 163 12.12 10.97 1.96
N ARG A 164 11.03 11.33 1.25
CA ARG A 164 9.75 10.64 1.38
C ARG A 164 8.87 10.82 0.16
N MET A 165 7.88 9.96 0.02
CA MET A 165 6.88 10.07 -1.02
C MET A 165 5.49 9.72 -0.48
N LEU A 166 4.47 10.18 -1.17
CA LEU A 166 3.09 9.83 -0.97
C LEU A 166 2.47 9.42 -2.31
N ASP A 167 2.18 8.14 -2.46
CA ASP A 167 1.29 7.64 -3.51
C ASP A 167 -0.15 7.68 -2.99
N VAL A 168 -1.06 8.30 -3.75
CA VAL A 168 -2.48 8.41 -3.40
C VAL A 168 -3.15 7.03 -3.31
N GLY A 169 -2.69 6.06 -4.10
CA GLY A 169 -3.23 4.70 -4.13
C GLY A 169 -2.72 3.81 -2.99
N THR A 170 -1.43 3.85 -2.69
CA THR A 170 -0.80 2.91 -1.75
C THR A 170 -0.33 3.54 -0.43
N GLY A 171 -0.18 4.86 -0.36
CA GLY A 171 0.12 5.61 0.87
C GLY A 171 1.57 6.09 0.97
N PRO A 172 2.04 6.41 2.19
CA PRO A 172 3.34 7.06 2.40
C PRO A 172 4.50 6.07 2.45
N TYR A 173 5.65 6.48 1.88
CA TYR A 173 6.91 5.75 1.95
C TYR A 173 8.06 6.69 2.32
N LYS A 174 9.09 6.11 2.94
CA LYS A 174 10.35 6.78 3.27
C LYS A 174 11.44 6.30 2.32
N VAL A 175 12.28 7.20 1.85
CA VAL A 175 13.49 6.85 1.09
C VAL A 175 14.58 6.40 2.06
N VAL A 176 15.25 5.28 1.76
CA VAL A 176 16.17 4.62 2.70
C VAL A 176 17.63 4.60 2.25
N ASN A 177 17.92 4.91 0.98
CA ASN A 177 19.28 4.83 0.41
C ASN A 177 19.88 6.18 0.00
N GLY A 178 19.26 7.31 0.39
CA GLY A 178 19.74 8.66 0.11
C GLY A 178 18.58 9.60 -0.27
N PRO A 179 18.78 10.93 -0.25
CA PRO A 179 17.77 11.86 -0.74
C PRO A 179 17.60 11.72 -2.26
N ILE A 180 16.37 11.90 -2.74
CA ILE A 180 16.06 11.96 -4.17
C ILE A 180 16.62 13.26 -4.75
N ASP A 181 17.35 13.16 -5.85
CA ASP A 181 17.88 14.31 -6.59
C ASP A 181 16.75 15.05 -7.33
N ILE A 182 16.21 16.08 -6.67
CA ILE A 182 15.14 16.90 -7.25
C ILE A 182 15.65 17.78 -8.39
N GLU A 183 16.92 18.22 -8.34
CA GLU A 183 17.54 19.02 -9.40
C GLU A 183 17.64 18.21 -10.70
N TRP A 184 17.93 16.91 -10.62
CA TRP A 184 17.89 16.03 -11.78
C TRP A 184 16.53 16.07 -12.49
N VAL A 185 15.43 16.05 -11.73
CA VAL A 185 14.07 16.11 -12.30
C VAL A 185 13.79 17.46 -12.96
N GLU A 186 14.28 18.55 -12.38
CA GLU A 186 14.16 19.88 -13.01
C GLU A 186 14.92 19.94 -14.33
N ASN A 187 16.17 19.45 -14.36
CA ASN A 187 16.98 19.38 -15.58
C ASN A 187 16.33 18.47 -16.63
N PHE A 188 15.83 17.30 -16.23
CA PHE A 188 15.13 16.37 -17.11
C PHE A 188 13.92 17.01 -17.79
N ILE A 189 13.13 17.80 -17.05
CA ILE A 189 12.00 18.55 -17.62
C ILE A 189 12.48 19.65 -18.57
N GLU A 190 13.57 20.36 -18.25
CA GLU A 190 14.10 21.44 -19.09
C GLU A 190 14.72 20.93 -20.40
N GLU A 191 15.42 19.78 -20.36
CA GLU A 191 16.07 19.17 -21.53
C GLU A 191 15.06 18.64 -22.56
N HIS A 192 13.90 18.18 -22.10
CA HIS A 192 12.86 17.56 -22.93
C HIS A 192 11.64 18.46 -23.17
N ARG A 193 11.77 19.78 -22.95
CA ARG A 193 10.73 20.77 -23.21
C ARG A 193 10.87 21.42 -24.59
#